data_AF-A0A4P8EJ09-F1
#
_entry.id   AF-A0A4P8EJ09-F1
#
_cell.length_a   1.000
_cell.length_b   1.000
_cell.length_c   1.000
_cell.angle_alpha   90.00
_cell.angle_beta   90.00
_cell.angle_gamma   90.00
#
_symmetry.space_group_name_H-M   'P 1'
#
loop_
_entity.id
_entity.type
_entity.pdbx_description
1 polymer ?
#
loop_
_entity_poly.entity_id
_entity_poly.type
_entity_poly.pdbx_seq_one_letter_code
_entity_poly.pdbx_strand_id
1 'polypeptide(L)'
;MALMPNLFSGAAAASILGQAARGVSEMLNSSGRQSGGPQMAYADPGFGWFDRMVNGLNRLPRPFLAFGTLGLFVYAMVEPESFGKRMVGLNLVPDPLWWLLGAVVGFYFGAREAYYFRRARPVGAPPQDMAAPPQDFQDKG
;
A
#
# COMPACT_ATOMS: atom_id res chain seq x y z
N MET A 1 -31.23 -26.53 -34.11
CA MET A 1 -29.80 -26.25 -33.88
C MET A 1 -29.71 -24.84 -33.30
N ALA A 2 -29.77 -24.72 -31.98
CA ALA A 2 -29.84 -23.43 -31.28
C ALA A 2 -28.42 -22.92 -31.00
N LEU A 3 -28.11 -21.72 -31.48
CA LEU A 3 -26.97 -20.91 -31.09
C LEU A 3 -27.23 -20.35 -29.68
N MET A 4 -26.39 -20.68 -28.70
CA MET A 4 -26.42 -20.03 -27.38
C MET A 4 -25.54 -18.77 -27.40
N PRO A 5 -26.09 -17.57 -27.12
CA PRO A 5 -25.29 -16.41 -26.78
C PRO A 5 -25.06 -16.40 -25.27
N ASN A 6 -23.82 -16.60 -24.83
CA ASN A 6 -23.43 -16.37 -23.43
C ASN A 6 -22.02 -15.77 -23.36
N LEU A 7 -21.90 -14.56 -23.89
CA LEU A 7 -20.76 -13.68 -23.74
C LEU A 7 -21.35 -12.27 -23.59
N PHE A 8 -20.83 -11.48 -22.65
CA PHE A 8 -21.32 -10.15 -22.21
C PHE A 8 -22.31 -10.13 -21.03
N SER A 9 -21.88 -10.66 -19.89
CA SER A 9 -22.34 -10.19 -18.56
C SER A 9 -21.16 -9.72 -17.70
N GLY A 10 -20.23 -8.96 -18.29
CA GLY A 10 -19.11 -8.35 -17.56
C GLY A 10 -19.47 -6.99 -16.93
N ALA A 11 -20.36 -6.23 -17.59
CA ALA A 11 -20.71 -4.87 -17.17
C ALA A 11 -21.66 -4.83 -15.96
N ALA A 12 -22.60 -5.77 -15.88
CA ALA A 12 -23.53 -5.87 -14.74
C ALA A 12 -22.84 -6.40 -13.47
N ALA A 13 -21.92 -7.36 -13.61
CA ALA A 13 -21.12 -7.85 -12.48
C ALA A 13 -20.21 -6.74 -11.90
N ALA A 14 -19.64 -5.90 -12.77
CA ALA A 14 -18.80 -4.77 -12.36
C ALA A 14 -19.58 -3.67 -11.60
N SER A 15 -20.83 -3.38 -12.00
CA SER A 15 -21.65 -2.36 -11.32
C SER A 15 -22.15 -2.83 -9.95
N ILE A 16 -22.52 -4.11 -9.83
CA ILE A 16 -22.96 -4.72 -8.55
C ILE A 16 -21.79 -4.75 -7.54
N LEU A 17 -20.58 -5.12 -8.00
CA LEU A 17 -19.38 -5.10 -7.17
C LEU A 17 -18.98 -3.66 -6.78
N GLY A 18 -19.13 -2.70 -7.69
CA GLY A 18 -18.85 -1.28 -7.45
C GLY A 18 -19.77 -0.64 -6.40
N GLN A 19 -21.05 -1.02 -6.37
CA GLN A 19 -21.99 -0.54 -5.35
C GLN A 19 -21.69 -1.14 -3.97
N ALA A 20 -21.37 -2.43 -3.91
CA ALA A 20 -20.96 -3.07 -2.66
C ALA A 20 -19.65 -2.46 -2.10
N ALA A 21 -18.69 -2.16 -2.97
CA ALA A 21 -17.43 -1.54 -2.59
C ALA A 21 -17.62 -0.12 -2.01
N ARG A 22 -18.57 0.67 -2.52
CA ARG A 22 -18.88 2.00 -1.96
C ARG A 22 -19.43 1.92 -0.53
N GLY A 23 -20.37 1.01 -0.26
CA GLY A 23 -20.93 0.83 1.08
C GLY A 23 -19.86 0.43 2.11
N VAL A 24 -18.93 -0.45 1.72
CA VAL A 24 -17.78 -0.82 2.57
C VAL A 24 -16.82 0.35 2.76
N SER A 25 -16.58 1.15 1.71
CA SER A 25 -15.72 2.35 1.80
C SER A 25 -16.30 3.43 2.72
N GLU A 26 -17.62 3.61 2.73
CA GLU A 26 -18.31 4.54 3.62
C GLU A 26 -18.25 4.08 5.08
N MET A 27 -18.36 2.76 5.31
CA MET A 27 -18.24 2.15 6.64
C MET A 27 -16.82 2.24 7.21
N LEU A 28 -15.79 2.07 6.37
CA LEU A 28 -14.40 2.26 6.79
C LEU A 28 -14.06 3.73 7.08
N ASN A 29 -14.66 4.66 6.35
CA ASN A 29 -14.46 6.09 6.56
C ASN A 29 -15.19 6.59 7.83
N SER A 30 -16.37 6.05 8.14
CA SER A 30 -17.12 6.39 9.35
C SER A 30 -16.51 5.79 10.62
N SER A 31 -15.95 4.58 10.52
CA SER A 31 -15.34 3.87 11.67
C SER A 31 -14.06 4.51 12.20
N GLY A 32 -13.49 5.49 11.48
CA GLY A 32 -12.24 6.13 11.84
C GLY A 32 -12.35 7.33 12.80
N ARG A 33 -13.54 7.70 13.30
CA ARG A 33 -13.77 8.99 13.99
C ARG A 33 -13.94 8.92 15.52
N GLN A 34 -13.85 7.76 16.17
CA GLN A 34 -14.27 7.59 17.57
C GLN A 34 -13.18 7.26 18.61
N SER A 35 -11.90 7.46 18.31
CA SER A 35 -10.80 7.12 19.24
C SER A 35 -9.94 8.35 19.58
N GLY A 36 -10.47 9.23 20.43
CA GLY A 36 -9.74 10.35 21.04
C GLY A 36 -9.38 10.05 22.49
N GLY A 37 -8.28 9.35 22.72
CA GLY A 37 -7.65 9.21 24.05
C GLY A 37 -6.43 10.13 24.18
N PRO A 38 -6.04 10.56 25.40
CA PRO A 38 -4.97 11.53 25.62
C PRO A 38 -3.62 11.02 25.10
N GLN A 39 -2.99 11.84 24.26
CA GLN A 39 -1.70 11.55 23.63
C GLN A 39 -0.56 11.95 24.56
N MET A 40 0.02 10.98 25.27
CA MET A 40 1.29 11.18 25.95
C MET A 40 2.41 11.15 24.91
N ALA A 41 3.13 12.26 24.79
CA ALA A 41 4.28 12.40 23.90
C ALA A 41 5.37 11.39 24.31
N TYR A 42 5.61 10.39 23.46
CA TYR A 42 6.69 9.44 23.63
C TYR A 42 7.99 10.11 23.19
N ALA A 43 8.90 10.34 24.13
CA ALA A 43 10.23 10.86 23.84
C ALA A 43 11.02 9.82 23.02
N ASP A 44 11.60 10.27 21.92
CA ASP A 44 12.35 9.46 20.95
C ASP A 44 13.69 8.97 21.57
N PRO A 45 13.91 7.66 21.82
CA PRO A 45 15.20 7.14 22.22
C PRO A 45 16.11 7.05 20.98
N GLY A 46 17.29 7.67 21.03
CA GLY A 46 18.19 7.82 19.89
C GLY A 46 18.39 6.55 19.05
N PHE A 47 17.88 6.57 17.81
CA PHE A 47 18.02 5.51 16.81
C PHE A 47 19.50 5.28 16.45
N GLY A 48 20.06 4.12 16.84
CA GLY A 48 21.42 3.70 16.52
C GLY A 48 21.69 3.49 15.02
N TRP A 49 22.96 3.31 14.62
CA TRP A 49 23.33 3.02 13.22
C TRP A 49 22.74 1.70 12.71
N PHE A 50 22.63 0.70 13.59
CA PHE A 50 21.98 -0.57 13.32
C PHE A 50 20.48 -0.40 13.04
N ASP A 51 19.81 0.44 13.82
CA ASP A 51 18.38 0.72 13.66
C ASP A 51 18.09 1.49 12.36
N ARG A 52 19.02 2.37 11.94
CA ARG A 52 18.99 3.00 10.62
C ARG A 52 19.21 2.01 9.47
N MET A 53 20.08 1.02 9.65
CA MET A 53 20.26 -0.06 8.68
C MET A 53 19.01 -0.94 8.57
N VAL A 54 18.40 -1.33 9.69
CA VAL A 54 17.16 -2.11 9.74
C VAL A 54 15.97 -1.31 9.17
N ASN A 55 15.88 -0.02 9.46
CA ASN A 55 14.89 0.87 8.84
C ASN A 55 15.12 1.04 7.33
N GLY A 56 16.39 1.10 6.88
CA GLY A 56 16.75 1.05 5.47
C GLY A 56 16.33 -0.27 4.83
N LEU A 57 16.59 -1.39 5.53
CA LEU A 57 16.22 -2.75 5.15
C LEU A 57 14.69 -2.89 4.99
N ASN A 58 13.93 -2.27 5.88
CA ASN A 58 12.47 -2.27 5.84
C ASN A 58 11.89 -1.38 4.74
N ARG A 59 12.65 -0.43 4.21
CA ARG A 59 12.29 0.37 3.03
C ARG A 59 12.80 -0.25 1.72
N LEU A 60 13.48 -1.40 1.79
CA LEU A 60 14.05 -2.09 0.62
C LEU A 60 13.09 -2.63 -0.42
N PRO A 61 11.76 -2.78 -0.26
CA PRO A 61 10.93 -3.23 -1.38
C PRO A 61 11.21 -2.43 -2.67
N ARG A 62 11.41 -1.11 -2.53
CA ARG A 62 11.78 -0.24 -3.64
C ARG A 62 13.24 -0.44 -4.12
N PRO A 63 14.27 -0.32 -3.25
CA PRO A 63 15.66 -0.61 -3.59
C PRO A 63 15.90 -1.98 -4.21
N PHE A 64 15.28 -3.04 -3.70
CA PHE A 64 15.51 -4.42 -4.14
C PHE A 64 15.00 -4.65 -5.56
N LEU A 65 13.86 -4.03 -5.92
CA LEU A 65 13.38 -4.02 -7.31
C LEU A 65 14.36 -3.29 -8.23
N ALA A 66 14.88 -2.13 -7.81
CA ALA A 66 15.83 -1.36 -8.60
C ALA A 66 17.18 -2.10 -8.80
N PHE A 67 17.72 -2.71 -7.74
CA PHE A 67 18.93 -3.52 -7.86
C PHE A 67 18.68 -4.83 -8.63
N GLY A 68 17.51 -5.44 -8.48
CA GLY A 68 17.12 -6.62 -9.23
C GLY A 68 17.04 -6.36 -10.73
N THR A 69 16.47 -5.24 -11.15
CA THR A 69 16.42 -4.86 -12.57
C THR A 69 17.81 -4.54 -13.11
N LEU A 70 18.60 -3.72 -12.41
CA LEU A 70 19.99 -3.44 -12.79
C LEU A 70 20.83 -4.73 -12.91
N GLY A 71 20.72 -5.63 -11.94
CA GLY A 71 21.40 -6.92 -11.96
C GLY A 71 20.98 -7.80 -13.14
N LEU A 72 19.68 -7.82 -13.48
CA LEU A 72 19.17 -8.52 -14.66
C LEU A 72 19.79 -7.98 -15.96
N PHE A 73 19.89 -6.64 -16.09
CA PHE A 73 20.51 -6.00 -17.25
C PHE A 73 22.00 -6.27 -17.36
N VAL A 74 22.74 -6.17 -16.25
CA VAL A 74 24.16 -6.52 -16.21
C VAL A 74 24.36 -7.99 -16.57
N TYR A 75 23.53 -8.88 -16.02
CA TYR A 75 23.59 -10.30 -16.31
C TYR A 75 23.34 -10.60 -17.80
N ALA A 76 22.35 -9.95 -18.41
CA ALA A 76 22.08 -10.06 -19.84
C ALA A 76 23.23 -9.56 -20.72
N MET A 77 24.00 -8.57 -20.28
CA MET A 77 25.18 -8.06 -21.00
C MET A 77 26.43 -8.93 -20.82
N VAL A 78 26.65 -9.46 -19.61
CA VAL A 78 27.84 -10.27 -19.30
C VAL A 78 27.74 -11.66 -19.93
N GLU A 79 26.56 -12.29 -19.91
CA GLU A 79 26.36 -13.65 -20.42
C GLU A 79 25.06 -13.79 -21.23
N PRO A 80 25.03 -13.25 -22.47
CA PRO A 80 23.80 -13.16 -23.27
C PRO A 80 23.25 -14.52 -23.68
N GLU A 81 24.11 -15.53 -23.92
CA GLU A 81 23.67 -16.86 -24.37
C GLU A 81 22.89 -17.60 -23.27
N SER A 82 23.37 -17.53 -22.02
CA SER A 82 22.71 -18.20 -20.90
C SER A 82 21.45 -17.47 -20.47
N PHE A 83 21.39 -16.14 -20.64
CA PHE A 83 20.18 -15.35 -20.47
C PHE A 83 19.11 -15.73 -21.52
N GLY A 84 19.48 -15.85 -22.79
CA GLY A 84 18.57 -16.24 -23.88
C GLY A 84 17.93 -17.61 -23.65
N LYS A 85 18.71 -18.61 -23.18
CA LYS A 85 18.18 -19.94 -22.82
C LYS A 85 17.11 -19.87 -21.72
N ARG A 86 17.27 -18.97 -20.74
CA ARG A 86 16.27 -18.76 -19.67
C ARG A 86 15.01 -18.06 -20.19
N MET A 87 15.13 -17.15 -21.16
CA MET A 87 13.97 -16.53 -21.82
C MET A 87 13.12 -17.54 -22.59
N VAL A 88 13.74 -18.55 -23.22
CA VAL A 88 13.01 -19.68 -23.84
C VAL A 88 12.24 -20.48 -22.78
N GLY A 89 12.86 -20.73 -21.63
CA GLY A 89 12.20 -21.38 -20.49
C GLY A 89 11.02 -20.58 -19.95
N LEU A 90 11.14 -19.25 -19.86
CA LEU A 90 10.04 -18.37 -19.43
C LEU A 90 8.85 -18.39 -20.41
N ASN A 91 9.11 -18.56 -21.71
CA ASN A 91 8.07 -18.69 -22.73
C ASN A 91 7.26 -20.00 -22.60
N LEU A 92 7.80 -21.01 -21.93
CA LEU A 92 7.11 -22.27 -21.67
C LEU A 92 6.21 -22.22 -20.42
N VAL A 93 6.27 -21.14 -19.63
CA VAL A 93 5.45 -20.98 -18.43
C VAL A 93 3.99 -20.72 -18.83
N PRO A 94 3.02 -21.58 -18.44
CA PRO A 94 1.61 -21.40 -18.78
C PRO A 94 0.99 -20.12 -18.20
N ASP A 95 0.06 -19.50 -18.95
CA ASP A 95 -0.67 -18.28 -18.56
C ASP A 95 -1.25 -18.30 -17.13
N PRO A 96 -1.85 -19.41 -16.63
CA PRO A 96 -2.39 -19.46 -15.27
C PRO A 96 -1.32 -19.30 -14.17
N LEU A 97 -0.09 -19.74 -14.41
CA LEU A 97 0.99 -19.61 -13.42
C LEU A 97 1.45 -18.16 -13.28
N TRP A 98 1.34 -17.36 -14.34
CA TRP A 98 1.59 -15.91 -14.27
C TRP A 98 0.59 -15.21 -13.36
N TRP A 99 -0.69 -15.60 -13.43
CA TRP A 99 -1.73 -15.10 -12.51
C TRP A 99 -1.46 -15.49 -11.07
N LEU A 100 -1.03 -16.74 -10.82
CA LEU A 100 -0.68 -17.20 -9.48
C LEU A 100 0.52 -16.43 -8.92
N LEU A 101 1.58 -16.24 -9.71
CA LEU A 101 2.74 -15.43 -9.33
C LEU A 101 2.31 -14.00 -8.97
N GLY A 102 1.51 -13.37 -9.83
CA GLY A 102 0.97 -12.02 -9.59
C GLY A 102 0.13 -11.95 -8.30
N ALA A 103 -0.71 -12.96 -8.05
CA ALA A 103 -1.53 -13.04 -6.85
C ALA A 103 -0.70 -13.18 -5.57
N VAL A 104 0.33 -14.05 -5.57
CA VAL A 104 1.21 -14.26 -4.41
C VAL A 104 2.04 -13.02 -4.11
N VAL A 105 2.66 -12.42 -5.12
CA VAL A 105 3.45 -11.19 -4.99
C VAL A 105 2.56 -10.03 -4.53
N GLY A 106 1.39 -9.86 -5.16
CA GLY A 106 0.39 -8.86 -4.79
C GLY A 106 -0.09 -9.02 -3.34
N PHE A 107 -0.29 -10.25 -2.87
CA PHE A 107 -0.64 -10.52 -1.49
C PHE A 107 0.49 -10.21 -0.51
N TYR A 108 1.73 -10.63 -0.80
CA TYR A 108 2.90 -10.42 0.06
C TYR A 108 3.16 -8.93 0.31
N PHE A 109 3.16 -8.13 -0.76
CA PHE A 109 3.36 -6.68 -0.64
C PHE A 109 2.08 -5.95 -0.21
N GLY A 110 0.90 -6.38 -0.66
CA GLY A 110 -0.38 -5.79 -0.24
C GLY A 110 -0.64 -5.91 1.27
N ALA A 111 -0.31 -7.05 1.87
CA ALA A 111 -0.41 -7.24 3.32
C ALA A 111 0.64 -6.43 4.11
N ARG A 112 1.85 -6.26 3.55
CA ARG A 112 2.93 -5.45 4.13
C ARG A 112 2.57 -3.96 4.16
N GLU A 113 2.12 -3.39 3.05
CA GLU A 113 1.69 -1.99 3.00
C GLU A 113 0.45 -1.75 3.86
N ALA A 114 -0.51 -2.69 3.90
CA ALA A 114 -1.69 -2.59 4.78
C ALA A 114 -1.31 -2.54 6.27
N TYR A 115 -0.22 -3.19 6.66
CA TYR A 115 0.33 -3.13 8.02
C TYR A 115 0.95 -1.75 8.34
N TYR A 116 1.66 -1.14 7.39
CA TYR A 116 2.23 0.21 7.55
C TYR A 116 1.17 1.32 7.47
N PHE A 117 0.17 1.21 6.59
CA PHE A 117 -0.94 2.18 6.47
C PHE A 117 -1.76 2.29 7.75
N ARG A 118 -1.90 1.19 8.51
CA ARG A 118 -2.57 1.21 9.82
C ARG A 118 -1.76 1.94 10.91
N ARG A 119 -0.44 2.07 10.73
CA ARG A 119 0.48 2.76 11.66
C ARG A 119 0.74 4.22 11.29
N ALA A 120 0.57 4.59 10.02
CA ALA A 120 0.89 5.91 9.49
C ALA A 120 -0.23 6.95 9.66
N ARG A 121 -1.37 6.63 10.28
CA ARG A 121 -2.39 7.62 10.58
C ARG A 121 -1.83 8.60 11.63
N PRO A 122 -1.58 9.87 11.29
CA PRO A 122 -1.11 10.83 12.26
C PRO A 122 -2.25 11.05 13.25
N VAL A 123 -2.08 10.61 14.48
CA VAL A 123 -2.96 11.04 15.57
C VAL A 123 -2.56 12.50 15.87
N GLY A 124 -3.52 13.41 15.71
CA GLY A 124 -3.47 14.77 16.25
C GLY A 124 -2.58 15.78 15.52
N ALA A 125 -3.12 16.42 14.48
CA ALA A 125 -2.86 17.85 14.34
C ALA A 125 -3.83 18.58 15.30
N PRO A 126 -3.37 19.35 16.28
CA PRO A 126 -4.26 20.07 17.18
C PRO A 126 -5.08 21.09 16.38
N PRO A 127 -6.39 21.27 16.67
CA PRO A 127 -7.15 22.39 16.14
C PRO A 127 -6.49 23.68 16.61
N GLN A 128 -6.07 24.53 15.67
CA GLN A 128 -5.51 25.86 15.99
C GLN A 128 -6.56 26.84 16.54
N ASP A 129 -7.80 26.39 16.71
CA ASP A 129 -8.94 27.21 17.14
C ASP A 129 -9.18 27.21 18.66
N MET A 130 -8.30 26.59 19.46
CA MET A 130 -8.38 26.58 20.94
C MET A 130 -7.22 27.31 21.63
N ALA A 131 -6.65 28.35 21.00
CA ALA A 131 -6.07 29.43 21.79
C ALA A 131 -7.23 30.15 22.50
N ALA A 132 -7.52 29.71 23.73
CA ALA A 132 -8.70 30.12 24.50
C ALA A 132 -8.80 31.65 24.74
N PRO A 133 -10.03 32.19 24.88
CA PRO A 133 -10.34 33.56 25.34
C PRO A 133 -10.35 33.59 26.90
N PRO A 134 -10.84 34.62 27.65
CA PRO A 134 -11.26 36.01 27.35
C PRO A 134 -10.74 37.07 28.37
N GLN A 135 -10.48 38.33 27.98
CA GLN A 135 -10.63 39.55 28.82
C GLN A 135 -10.93 40.69 27.82
N ASP A 136 -12.11 41.34 27.82
CA ASP A 136 -12.41 42.43 28.76
C ASP A 136 -13.93 42.57 29.01
N PHE A 137 -14.33 42.26 30.25
CA PHE A 137 -15.47 42.91 30.90
C PHE A 137 -14.92 44.03 31.78
N GLN A 138 -14.49 45.17 31.22
CA GLN A 138 -14.41 46.52 31.83
C GLN A 138 -14.14 47.47 30.66
N ASP A 139 -15.04 48.37 30.28
CA ASP A 139 -15.13 49.65 30.96
C ASP A 139 -16.50 50.32 30.77
N LYS A 140 -16.94 50.99 31.83
CA LYS A 140 -18.18 51.76 31.95
C LYS A 140 -17.96 53.17 31.40
N GLY A 141 -18.94 53.70 30.67
CA GLY A 141 -19.04 55.11 30.28
C GLY A 141 -20.40 55.42 29.70
#